data_AF-A0A8W8N6M6-F1
#
_entry.id   AF-A0A8W8N6M6-F1
#
_cell.length_a   1.000
_cell.length_b   1.000
_cell.length_c   1.000
_cell.angle_alpha   90.00
_cell.angle_beta   90.00
_cell.angle_gamma   90.00
#
_symmetry.space_group_name_H-M   'P 1'
#
loop_
_entity.id
_entity.type
_entity.pdbx_description
1 polymer ?
#
loop_
_entity_poly.entity_id
_entity_poly.type
_entity_poly.pdbx_seq_one_letter_code
_entity_poly.pdbx_strand_id
1 'polypeptide(L)'
;MLNNYLVWKLIDRYETELSWEYVHANREFYVDKYGIPQFLGTWLYCFQTMDRYFGDALSSMYVRDHFADKNKEKAHEILDYVKEALIDSTMQNTFMDGATKARAKSKMQGSLDKLGYPDFMMNDAAMDNLYSSLNVDPYDYFGNLLSVNNYIQKSWNKKLKNHVNKEEEWVYRTYDTFMSYYNPWNELLVPAGLLQFPFYDYTLPHFMNFGSMGSVIAHHLVHGIDHSGGHYNVEGVHEDWWSNQTTNKWKDAKKCVENYYNNQSMGPFTIPGQTIPVKVRSIVTA
;
A
#
# COMPACT_ATOMS: atom_id res chain seq x y z
N MET A 1 -5.60 -19.69 33.61
CA MET A 1 -4.86 -19.67 32.32
C MET A 1 -5.40 -18.59 31.37
N LEU A 2 -6.68 -18.65 30.96
CA LEU A 2 -7.27 -17.67 30.03
C LEU A 2 -7.20 -16.22 30.54
N ASN A 3 -7.56 -15.98 31.80
CA ASN A 3 -7.45 -14.65 32.41
C ASN A 3 -6.02 -14.07 32.31
N ASN A 4 -5.01 -14.85 32.71
CA ASN A 4 -3.62 -14.41 32.68
C ASN A 4 -3.17 -14.10 31.24
N TYR A 5 -3.60 -14.90 30.26
CA TYR A 5 -3.30 -14.64 28.86
C TYR A 5 -3.95 -13.34 28.36
N LEU A 6 -5.22 -13.09 28.68
CA LEU A 6 -5.91 -11.87 28.26
C LEU A 6 -5.31 -10.62 28.93
N VAL A 7 -4.99 -10.70 30.23
CA VAL A 7 -4.29 -9.62 30.95
C VAL A 7 -2.91 -9.37 30.35
N TRP A 8 -2.16 -10.43 30.06
CA TRP A 8 -0.86 -10.31 29.40
C TRP A 8 -0.98 -9.63 28.04
N LYS A 9 -1.97 -9.99 27.22
CA LYS A 9 -2.21 -9.34 25.92
C LYS A 9 -2.60 -7.87 26.02
N LEU A 10 -3.26 -7.47 27.10
CA LEU A 10 -3.52 -6.07 27.37
C LEU A 10 -2.22 -5.32 27.74
N ILE A 11 -1.37 -5.92 28.57
CA ILE A 11 -0.07 -5.34 28.95
C ILE A 11 0.84 -5.22 27.71
N ASP A 12 1.03 -6.30 26.96
CA ASP A 12 1.79 -6.38 25.70
C ASP A 12 1.34 -5.31 24.68
N ARG A 13 0.05 -4.94 24.70
CA ARG A 13 -0.48 -3.89 23.82
C ARG A 13 -0.10 -2.47 24.25
N TYR A 14 -0.03 -2.19 25.55
CA TYR A 14 0.10 -0.83 26.09
C TYR A 14 1.44 -0.57 26.78
N GLU A 15 2.31 -1.55 26.97
CA GLU A 15 3.58 -1.40 27.70
C GLU A 15 4.51 -0.33 27.11
N THR A 16 4.42 -0.08 25.80
CA THR A 16 5.19 0.98 25.12
C THR A 16 4.60 2.38 25.30
N GLU A 17 3.36 2.47 25.78
CA GLU A 17 2.56 3.70 25.93
C GLU A 17 2.56 4.23 27.38
N LEU A 18 3.27 3.56 28.29
CA LEU A 18 3.30 3.84 29.73
C LEU A 18 4.60 4.54 30.16
N SER A 19 4.82 4.64 31.46
CA SER A 19 6.03 5.22 32.04
C SER A 19 7.31 4.47 31.64
N TRP A 20 8.45 5.10 31.89
CA TRP A 20 9.77 4.60 31.52
C TRP A 20 10.03 3.16 31.96
N GLU A 21 9.52 2.75 33.13
CA GLU A 21 9.73 1.41 33.69
C GLU A 21 9.19 0.31 32.77
N TYR A 22 8.01 0.52 32.18
CA TYR A 22 7.39 -0.43 31.25
C TYR A 22 8.09 -0.42 29.89
N VAL A 23 8.36 0.78 29.38
CA VAL A 23 9.06 0.97 28.11
C VAL A 23 10.47 0.36 28.18
N HIS A 24 11.17 0.50 29.31
CA HIS A 24 12.49 -0.07 29.52
C HIS A 24 12.46 -1.59 29.55
N ALA A 25 11.52 -2.20 30.28
CA ALA A 25 11.35 -3.66 30.31
C ALA A 25 11.04 -4.25 28.92
N ASN A 26 10.18 -3.59 28.14
CA ASN A 26 9.93 -3.97 26.75
C ASN A 26 11.21 -3.88 25.90
N ARG A 27 12.01 -2.82 26.08
CA ARG A 27 13.27 -2.64 25.33
C ARG A 27 14.28 -3.74 25.61
N GLU A 28 14.48 -4.11 26.88
CA GLU A 28 15.40 -5.21 27.23
C GLU A 28 15.00 -6.49 26.48
N PHE A 29 13.70 -6.83 26.48
CA PHE A 29 13.18 -7.97 25.73
C PHE A 29 13.39 -7.85 24.21
N TYR A 30 13.17 -6.68 23.61
CA TYR A 30 13.34 -6.47 22.17
C TYR A 30 14.81 -6.50 21.73
N VAL A 31 15.73 -6.00 22.54
CA VAL A 31 17.18 -6.09 22.30
C VAL A 31 17.59 -7.55 22.26
N ASP A 32 17.17 -8.36 23.22
CA ASP A 32 17.50 -9.79 23.27
C ASP A 32 16.85 -10.56 22.10
N LYS A 33 15.61 -10.21 21.75
CA LYS A 33 14.85 -10.92 20.70
C LYS A 33 15.34 -10.62 19.29
N TYR A 34 15.65 -9.35 18.99
CA TYR A 34 15.93 -8.90 17.63
C TYR A 34 17.37 -8.43 17.41
N GLY A 35 18.17 -8.30 18.47
CA GLY A 35 19.55 -7.82 18.38
C GLY A 35 19.66 -6.37 17.91
N ILE A 36 18.62 -5.55 18.07
CA ILE A 36 18.58 -4.14 17.65
C ILE A 36 18.97 -3.27 18.85
N PRO A 37 20.19 -2.71 18.91
CA PRO A 37 20.71 -2.08 20.12
C PRO A 37 20.26 -0.62 20.30
N GLN A 38 19.47 -0.06 19.37
CA GLN A 38 19.21 1.38 19.32
C GLN A 38 17.72 1.69 19.35
N PHE A 39 17.32 2.49 20.34
CA PHE A 39 16.00 3.11 20.38
C PHE A 39 16.00 4.34 19.46
N LEU A 40 15.15 4.33 18.46
CA LEU A 40 14.87 5.50 17.65
C LEU A 40 14.18 6.52 18.58
N GLY A 41 14.79 7.69 18.80
CA GLY A 41 14.43 8.60 19.89
C GLY A 41 12.94 8.95 20.00
N THR A 42 12.52 9.47 21.16
CA THR A 42 11.09 9.69 21.52
C THR A 42 10.28 10.41 20.43
N TRP A 43 10.90 11.34 19.70
CA TRP A 43 10.24 12.06 18.61
C TRP A 43 9.73 11.12 17.50
N LEU A 44 10.48 10.06 17.15
CA LEU A 44 10.05 9.13 16.10
C LEU A 44 8.89 8.28 16.58
N TYR A 45 8.90 7.90 17.85
CA TYR A 45 7.77 7.22 18.47
C TYR A 45 6.51 8.09 18.44
N CYS A 46 6.61 9.35 18.86
CA CYS A 46 5.50 10.31 18.76
C CYS A 46 5.01 10.46 17.31
N PHE A 47 5.94 10.57 16.35
CA PHE A 47 5.58 10.64 14.94
C PHE A 47 4.85 9.38 14.47
N GLN A 48 5.33 8.18 14.79
CA GLN A 48 4.69 6.91 14.43
C GLN A 48 3.30 6.76 15.07
N THR A 49 3.12 7.28 16.29
CA THR A 49 1.79 7.36 16.94
C THR A 49 0.87 8.29 16.15
N MET A 50 1.34 9.47 15.76
CA MET A 50 0.56 10.40 14.93
C MET A 50 0.25 9.82 13.54
N ASP A 51 1.22 9.19 12.89
CA ASP A 51 1.08 8.49 11.60
C ASP A 51 -0.02 7.43 11.64
N ARG A 52 0.00 6.59 12.68
CA ARG A 52 -1.00 5.53 12.89
C ARG A 52 -2.41 6.08 13.04
N TYR A 53 -2.58 7.15 13.80
CA TYR A 53 -3.89 7.59 14.29
C TYR A 53 -4.46 8.82 13.57
N PHE A 54 -3.60 9.67 13.02
CA PHE A 54 -3.91 10.95 12.39
C PHE A 54 -3.31 11.04 10.99
N GLY A 55 -3.12 9.92 10.31
CA GLY A 55 -2.45 9.93 9.01
C GLY A 55 -3.21 10.69 7.91
N ASP A 56 -4.53 10.94 8.02
CA ASP A 56 -5.24 11.82 7.08
C ASP A 56 -4.91 13.30 7.31
N ALA A 57 -4.78 13.71 8.57
CA ALA A 57 -4.27 15.04 8.92
C ALA A 57 -2.82 15.22 8.45
N LEU A 58 -1.95 14.23 8.69
CA LEU A 58 -0.57 14.26 8.21
C LEU A 58 -0.48 14.24 6.68
N SER A 59 -1.36 13.48 6.01
CA SER A 59 -1.51 13.47 4.55
C SER A 59 -1.89 14.84 4.02
N SER A 60 -2.84 15.52 4.67
CA SER A 60 -3.24 16.88 4.33
C SER A 60 -2.10 17.88 4.52
N MET A 61 -1.36 17.81 5.64
CA MET A 61 -0.18 18.66 5.86
C MET A 61 0.89 18.42 4.78
N TYR A 62 1.23 17.15 4.52
CA TYR A 62 2.23 16.78 3.52
C TYR A 62 1.88 17.30 2.13
N VAL A 63 0.64 17.07 1.69
CA VAL A 63 0.19 17.48 0.35
C VAL A 63 0.28 18.99 0.20
N ARG A 64 -0.21 19.75 1.19
CA ARG A 64 -0.23 21.22 1.13
C ARG A 64 1.16 21.83 1.13
N ASP A 65 2.12 21.23 1.85
CA ASP A 65 3.47 21.79 1.98
C ASP A 65 4.43 21.30 0.89
N HIS A 66 4.24 20.07 0.38
CA HIS A 66 5.21 19.40 -0.48
C HIS A 66 4.67 18.94 -1.84
N PHE A 67 3.37 19.00 -2.08
CA PHE A 67 2.76 18.47 -3.30
C PHE A 67 1.75 19.44 -3.93
N ALA A 68 2.27 20.52 -4.54
CA ALA A 68 1.46 21.54 -5.21
C ALA A 68 1.27 21.29 -6.73
N ASP A 69 0.06 20.83 -7.05
CA ASP A 69 -0.79 20.92 -8.24
C ASP A 69 -0.31 20.51 -9.65
N LYS A 70 0.93 20.77 -10.10
CA LYS A 70 1.31 20.39 -11.49
C LYS A 70 1.70 18.93 -11.66
N ASN A 71 2.22 18.30 -10.61
CA ASN A 71 2.66 16.91 -10.64
C ASN A 71 1.47 15.95 -10.82
N LYS A 72 0.30 16.28 -10.27
CA LYS A 72 -0.90 15.43 -10.36
C LYS A 72 -1.38 15.32 -11.80
N GLU A 73 -1.64 16.44 -12.47
CA GLU A 73 -2.11 16.48 -13.86
C GLU A 73 -1.12 15.80 -14.83
N LYS A 74 0.18 16.09 -14.69
CA LYS A 74 1.21 15.52 -15.55
C LYS A 74 1.49 14.05 -15.29
N ALA A 75 1.29 13.56 -14.07
CA ALA A 75 1.36 12.14 -13.78
C ALA A 75 0.17 11.36 -14.37
N HIS A 76 -1.01 11.98 -14.44
CA HIS A 76 -2.18 11.39 -15.12
C HIS A 76 -1.91 11.14 -16.61
N GLU A 77 -1.27 12.07 -17.32
CA GLU A 77 -0.91 11.87 -18.73
C GLU A 77 -0.07 10.60 -18.94
N ILE A 78 0.93 10.35 -18.09
CA ILE A 78 1.77 9.14 -18.18
C ILE A 78 0.95 7.88 -17.89
N LEU A 79 0.09 7.93 -16.88
CA LEU A 79 -0.78 6.82 -16.54
C LEU A 79 -1.66 6.42 -17.71
N ASP A 80 -2.32 7.39 -18.35
CA ASP A 80 -3.21 7.15 -19.48
C ASP A 80 -2.45 6.50 -20.64
N TYR A 81 -1.28 7.05 -21.01
CA TYR A 81 -0.43 6.47 -22.05
C TYR A 81 0.01 5.03 -21.74
N VAL A 82 0.44 4.77 -20.50
CA VAL A 82 0.89 3.43 -20.09
C VAL A 82 -0.27 2.45 -20.08
N LYS A 83 -1.45 2.87 -19.62
CA LYS A 83 -2.64 2.04 -19.59
C LYS A 83 -3.08 1.67 -21.00
N GLU A 84 -3.12 2.62 -21.93
CA GLU A 84 -3.44 2.35 -23.34
C GLU A 84 -2.44 1.37 -23.96
N ALA A 85 -1.13 1.61 -23.77
CA ALA A 85 -0.10 0.71 -24.28
C ALA A 85 -0.20 -0.71 -23.69
N LEU A 86 -0.54 -0.84 -22.40
CA LEU A 86 -0.73 -2.13 -21.75
C LEU A 86 -1.98 -2.86 -22.28
N ILE A 87 -3.08 -2.14 -22.51
CA ILE A 87 -4.28 -2.70 -23.14
C ILE A 87 -3.93 -3.22 -24.53
N ASP A 88 -3.23 -2.44 -25.35
CA ASP A 88 -2.83 -2.85 -26.71
C ASP A 88 -1.92 -4.09 -26.68
N SER A 89 -0.94 -4.12 -25.79
CA SER A 89 -0.08 -5.28 -25.56
C SER A 89 -0.88 -6.52 -25.16
N THR A 90 -1.85 -6.36 -24.26
CA THR A 90 -2.75 -7.44 -23.82
C THR A 90 -3.59 -7.97 -24.98
N MET A 91 -4.10 -7.10 -25.84
CA MET A 91 -4.88 -7.51 -27.01
C MET A 91 -4.03 -8.29 -28.03
N GLN A 92 -2.73 -8.05 -28.09
CA GLN A 92 -1.79 -8.71 -29.01
C GLN A 92 -1.18 -10.02 -28.46
N ASN A 93 -1.28 -10.29 -27.16
CA ASN A 93 -0.65 -11.48 -26.57
C ASN A 93 -1.17 -12.80 -27.19
N THR A 94 -0.39 -13.88 -27.13
CA THR A 94 -0.75 -15.16 -27.77
C THR A 94 -1.28 -16.20 -26.78
N PHE A 95 -1.25 -15.87 -25.49
CA PHE A 95 -1.61 -16.81 -24.42
C PHE A 95 -3.06 -16.71 -23.98
N MET A 96 -3.68 -15.52 -24.07
CA MET A 96 -5.10 -15.34 -23.77
C MET A 96 -5.98 -15.60 -25.00
N ASP A 97 -7.11 -16.27 -24.80
CA ASP A 97 -8.18 -16.32 -25.81
C ASP A 97 -8.91 -14.97 -25.95
N GLY A 98 -9.69 -14.82 -27.02
CA GLY A 98 -10.38 -13.56 -27.35
C GLY A 98 -11.38 -13.09 -26.29
N ALA A 99 -12.10 -14.02 -25.63
CA ALA A 99 -13.06 -13.66 -24.59
C ALA A 99 -12.36 -13.16 -23.33
N THR A 100 -11.26 -13.81 -22.93
CA THR A 100 -10.45 -13.41 -21.79
C THR A 100 -9.77 -12.07 -22.04
N LYS A 101 -9.27 -11.82 -23.27
CA LYS A 101 -8.74 -10.50 -23.67
C LYS A 101 -9.78 -9.39 -23.57
N ALA A 102 -11.00 -9.63 -24.04
CA ALA A 102 -12.08 -8.65 -23.96
C ALA A 102 -12.40 -8.28 -22.50
N ARG A 103 -12.46 -9.28 -21.60
CA ARG A 103 -12.66 -9.06 -20.16
C ARG A 103 -11.49 -8.33 -19.50
N ALA A 104 -10.25 -8.71 -19.84
CA ALA A 104 -9.05 -8.04 -19.35
C ALA A 104 -9.02 -6.56 -19.77
N LYS A 105 -9.36 -6.26 -21.03
CA LYS A 105 -9.51 -4.89 -21.52
C LYS A 105 -10.57 -4.12 -20.73
N SER A 106 -11.78 -4.67 -20.58
CA SER A 106 -12.84 -4.02 -19.80
C SER A 106 -12.41 -3.75 -18.36
N LYS A 107 -11.67 -4.68 -17.75
CA LYS A 107 -11.16 -4.54 -16.37
C LYS A 107 -10.14 -3.40 -16.25
N MET A 108 -9.16 -3.33 -17.16
CA MET A 108 -8.16 -2.25 -17.17
C MET A 108 -8.77 -0.88 -17.49
N GLN A 109 -9.77 -0.83 -18.38
CA GLN A 109 -10.48 0.42 -18.70
C GLN A 109 -11.40 0.88 -17.57
N GLY A 110 -11.97 -0.06 -16.82
CA GLY A 110 -12.84 0.20 -15.68
C GLY A 110 -12.10 0.33 -14.34
N SER A 111 -10.77 0.48 -14.33
CA SER A 111 -10.05 0.69 -13.08
C SER A 111 -10.30 2.10 -12.53
N LEU A 112 -10.46 2.18 -11.21
CA LEU A 112 -10.51 3.45 -10.50
C LEU A 112 -9.08 3.92 -10.26
N ASP A 113 -8.66 5.00 -10.92
CA ASP A 113 -7.31 5.54 -10.78
C ASP A 113 -7.29 6.71 -9.80
N LYS A 114 -6.60 6.54 -8.67
CA LYS A 114 -6.41 7.55 -7.64
C LYS A 114 -4.98 8.05 -7.66
N LEU A 115 -4.79 9.32 -7.99
CA LEU A 115 -3.48 9.95 -8.09
C LEU A 115 -3.31 11.12 -7.11
N GLY A 116 -2.16 11.15 -6.45
CA GLY A 116 -1.78 12.20 -5.51
C GLY A 116 -2.56 12.09 -4.20
N TYR A 117 -3.71 12.77 -4.16
CA TYR A 117 -4.52 12.96 -2.96
C TYR A 117 -5.99 13.27 -3.32
N PRO A 118 -6.93 13.00 -2.40
CA PRO A 118 -8.33 13.41 -2.52
C PRO A 118 -8.54 14.87 -2.14
N ASP A 119 -9.47 15.54 -2.83
CA ASP A 119 -9.66 17.00 -2.71
C ASP A 119 -10.03 17.47 -1.30
N PHE A 120 -10.68 16.63 -0.49
CA PHE A 120 -11.04 16.99 0.89
C PHE A 120 -9.81 17.29 1.76
N MET A 121 -8.62 16.79 1.41
CA MET A 121 -7.38 17.10 2.14
C MET A 121 -6.96 18.55 1.99
N MET A 122 -7.43 19.26 0.96
CA MET A 122 -7.22 20.70 0.79
C MET A 122 -8.28 21.56 1.51
N ASN A 123 -9.26 20.93 2.16
CA ASN A 123 -10.38 21.60 2.81
C ASN A 123 -10.31 21.44 4.34
N ASP A 124 -10.04 22.54 5.04
CA ASP A 124 -9.95 22.57 6.52
C ASP A 124 -11.24 22.10 7.18
N ALA A 125 -12.40 22.55 6.71
CA ALA A 125 -13.68 22.17 7.29
C ALA A 125 -13.96 20.66 7.13
N ALA A 126 -13.51 20.05 6.02
CA ALA A 126 -13.62 18.62 5.83
C ALA A 126 -12.72 17.84 6.81
N MET A 127 -11.50 18.34 7.03
CA MET A 127 -10.56 17.76 7.99
C MET A 127 -11.04 17.88 9.43
N ASP A 128 -11.55 19.05 9.82
CA ASP A 128 -12.14 19.27 11.15
C ASP A 128 -13.36 18.37 11.37
N ASN A 129 -14.23 18.23 10.36
CA ASN A 129 -15.39 17.35 10.45
C ASN A 129 -14.99 15.87 10.60
N LEU A 130 -13.92 15.43 9.93
CA LEU A 130 -13.39 14.07 10.08
C LEU A 130 -13.06 13.76 11.54
N TYR A 131 -12.38 14.67 12.23
CA TYR A 131 -11.94 14.49 13.63
C TYR A 131 -12.90 15.09 14.68
N SER A 132 -14.06 15.61 14.28
CA SER A 132 -14.98 16.36 15.15
C SER A 132 -15.47 15.62 16.42
N SER A 133 -15.47 14.29 16.41
CA SER A 133 -15.91 13.47 17.54
C SER A 133 -14.77 12.97 18.44
N LEU A 134 -13.52 13.33 18.09
CA LEU A 134 -12.34 12.95 18.85
C LEU A 134 -12.00 14.05 19.86
N ASN A 135 -11.85 13.67 21.12
CA ASN A 135 -11.38 14.56 22.17
C ASN A 135 -9.95 14.21 22.54
N VAL A 136 -9.09 15.24 22.63
CA VAL A 136 -7.66 15.11 22.95
C VAL A 136 -7.34 16.09 24.08
N ASP A 137 -6.74 15.58 25.16
CA ASP A 137 -6.23 16.35 26.30
C ASP A 137 -4.69 16.42 26.23
N PRO A 138 -4.08 17.62 26.14
CA PRO A 138 -2.62 17.75 26.07
C PRO A 138 -1.87 17.19 27.29
N TYR A 139 -2.56 16.90 28.39
CA TYR A 139 -1.97 16.39 29.64
C TYR A 139 -2.27 14.91 29.92
N ASP A 140 -3.10 14.23 29.11
CA ASP A 140 -3.48 12.83 29.29
C ASP A 140 -3.18 11.98 28.05
N TYR A 141 -1.90 11.62 27.87
CA TYR A 141 -1.45 10.80 26.74
C TYR A 141 -2.19 9.45 26.67
N PHE A 142 -2.33 8.75 27.79
CA PHE A 142 -2.95 7.44 27.80
C PHE A 142 -4.46 7.52 27.54
N GLY A 143 -5.14 8.50 28.13
CA GLY A 143 -6.54 8.79 27.82
C GLY A 143 -6.77 9.15 26.35
N ASN A 144 -5.84 9.88 25.72
CA ASN A 144 -5.90 10.18 24.29
C ASN A 144 -5.82 8.90 23.45
N LEU A 145 -4.95 7.95 23.78
CA LEU A 145 -4.88 6.67 23.06
C LEU A 145 -6.20 5.89 23.16
N LEU A 146 -6.82 5.86 24.35
CA LEU A 146 -8.12 5.22 24.53
C LEU A 146 -9.22 5.95 23.74
N SER A 147 -9.21 7.28 23.74
CA SER A 147 -10.13 8.14 22.99
C SER A 147 -10.04 7.86 21.48
N VAL A 148 -8.81 7.83 20.96
CA VAL A 148 -8.51 7.51 19.55
C VAL A 148 -8.92 6.09 19.18
N ASN A 149 -8.61 5.09 20.01
CA ASN A 149 -9.00 3.71 19.77
C ASN A 149 -10.55 3.57 19.68
N ASN A 150 -11.28 4.26 20.55
CA ASN A 150 -12.74 4.32 20.51
C ASN A 150 -13.28 5.03 19.26
N TYR A 151 -12.65 6.15 18.86
CA TYR A 151 -12.97 6.85 17.62
C TYR A 151 -12.81 5.95 16.39
N ILE A 152 -11.67 5.25 16.29
CA ILE A 152 -11.38 4.30 15.21
C ILE A 152 -12.41 3.17 15.21
N GLN A 153 -12.68 2.56 16.36
CA GLN A 153 -13.68 1.49 16.48
C GLN A 153 -15.07 1.94 16.00
N LYS A 154 -15.50 3.16 16.36
CA LYS A 154 -16.77 3.73 15.88
C LYS A 154 -16.77 3.94 14.36
N SER A 155 -15.66 4.39 13.78
CA SER A 155 -15.50 4.52 12.33
C SER A 155 -15.65 3.17 11.62
N TRP A 156 -14.94 2.12 12.09
CA TRP A 156 -15.09 0.76 11.57
C TRP A 156 -16.51 0.22 11.70
N ASN A 157 -17.17 0.44 12.84
CA ASN A 157 -18.56 0.03 13.05
C ASN A 157 -19.53 0.75 12.10
N LYS A 158 -19.27 2.01 11.75
CA LYS A 158 -20.05 2.75 10.75
C LYS A 158 -19.83 2.17 9.35
N LYS A 159 -18.58 1.88 8.98
CA LYS A 159 -18.23 1.22 7.71
C LYS A 159 -18.77 -0.20 7.59
N LEU A 160 -18.95 -0.92 8.70
CA LEU A 160 -19.58 -2.24 8.67
C LEU A 160 -21.09 -2.16 8.39
N LYS A 161 -21.76 -1.12 8.89
CA LYS A 161 -23.21 -0.93 8.74
C LYS A 161 -23.60 -0.30 7.41
N ASN A 162 -22.70 0.49 6.84
CA ASN A 162 -22.93 1.26 5.62
C ASN A 162 -22.05 0.73 4.49
N HIS A 163 -22.49 0.83 3.24
CA HIS A 163 -21.60 0.57 2.11
C HIS A 163 -20.46 1.60 2.09
N VAL A 164 -19.22 1.13 1.97
CA VAL A 164 -18.05 2.00 1.81
C VAL A 164 -18.08 2.59 0.40
N ASN A 165 -18.03 3.92 0.29
CA ASN A 165 -17.85 4.57 -1.00
C ASN A 165 -16.38 4.43 -1.41
N LYS A 166 -16.09 3.50 -2.33
CA LYS A 166 -14.74 3.30 -2.83
C LYS A 166 -14.17 4.51 -3.58
N GLU A 167 -14.99 5.43 -4.08
CA GLU A 167 -14.47 6.64 -4.74
C GLU A 167 -13.85 7.63 -3.75
N GLU A 168 -14.40 7.68 -2.52
CA GLU A 168 -13.97 8.60 -1.47
C GLU A 168 -12.91 8.01 -0.53
N GLU A 169 -12.91 6.68 -0.34
CA GLU A 169 -12.05 6.01 0.64
C GLU A 169 -10.65 5.74 0.09
N TRP A 170 -9.60 6.16 0.79
CA TRP A 170 -8.21 5.87 0.39
C TRP A 170 -7.60 4.83 1.32
N VAL A 171 -7.12 3.72 0.77
CA VAL A 171 -6.58 2.59 1.55
C VAL A 171 -5.15 2.81 2.06
N TYR A 172 -4.45 3.80 1.49
CA TYR A 172 -3.06 4.16 1.83
C TYR A 172 -2.94 5.65 2.12
N ARG A 173 -1.86 6.04 2.79
CA ARG A 173 -1.58 7.44 3.14
C ARG A 173 -1.03 8.16 1.91
N THR A 174 -1.32 9.45 1.76
CA THR A 174 -0.89 10.15 0.53
C THR A 174 0.60 10.43 0.50
N TYR A 175 1.29 10.43 1.64
CA TYR A 175 2.77 10.54 1.72
C TYR A 175 3.49 9.20 1.51
N ASP A 176 2.77 8.08 1.35
CA ASP A 176 3.41 6.79 1.09
C ASP A 176 4.19 6.85 -0.24
N THR A 177 5.37 6.22 -0.26
CA THR A 177 6.27 6.22 -1.43
C THR A 177 6.17 4.93 -2.23
N PHE A 178 5.00 4.29 -2.25
CA PHE A 178 4.75 3.07 -3.02
C PHE A 178 3.39 3.14 -3.70
N MET A 179 3.26 2.43 -4.82
CA MET A 179 2.02 2.31 -5.58
C MET A 179 1.33 0.98 -5.25
N SER A 180 0.03 0.92 -5.45
CA SER A 180 -0.74 -0.30 -5.20
C SER A 180 -1.84 -0.51 -6.23
N TYR A 181 -2.20 -1.79 -6.43
CA TYR A 181 -3.42 -2.18 -7.12
C TYR A 181 -4.29 -2.99 -6.18
N TYR A 182 -5.48 -2.50 -5.87
CA TYR A 182 -6.42 -3.15 -4.96
C TYR A 182 -7.53 -3.83 -5.75
N ASN A 183 -7.38 -5.15 -5.95
CA ASN A 183 -8.29 -5.97 -6.74
C ASN A 183 -9.77 -5.91 -6.31
N PRO A 184 -10.13 -5.93 -5.00
CA PRO A 184 -11.53 -5.85 -4.58
C PRO A 184 -12.26 -4.56 -4.98
N TRP A 185 -11.54 -3.48 -5.31
CA TRP A 185 -12.14 -2.24 -5.84
C TRP A 185 -11.80 -1.96 -7.30
N ASN A 186 -10.99 -2.83 -7.92
CA ASN A 186 -10.39 -2.61 -9.22
C ASN A 186 -9.68 -1.24 -9.26
N GLU A 187 -8.86 -0.95 -8.26
CA GLU A 187 -8.31 0.39 -8.00
C GLU A 187 -6.80 0.43 -8.15
N LEU A 188 -6.28 1.40 -8.89
CA LEU A 188 -4.87 1.78 -8.88
C LEU A 188 -4.71 3.03 -8.01
N LEU A 189 -3.86 2.97 -6.98
CA LEU A 189 -3.58 4.11 -6.10
C LEU A 189 -2.11 4.48 -6.19
N VAL A 190 -1.87 5.73 -6.61
CA VAL A 190 -0.57 6.40 -6.73
C VAL A 190 -0.53 7.57 -5.75
N PRO A 191 0.07 7.41 -4.56
CA PRO A 191 0.10 8.49 -3.58
C PRO A 191 1.00 9.66 -4.02
N ALA A 192 0.74 10.86 -3.49
CA ALA A 192 1.56 12.05 -3.69
C ALA A 192 3.04 11.82 -3.32
N GLY A 193 3.31 11.02 -2.29
CA GLY A 193 4.65 10.66 -1.84
C GLY A 193 5.47 9.87 -2.87
N LEU A 194 4.85 9.21 -3.85
CA LEU A 194 5.59 8.58 -4.95
C LEU A 194 5.89 9.55 -6.10
N LEU A 195 5.13 10.65 -6.20
CA LEU A 195 5.22 11.62 -7.29
C LEU A 195 6.34 12.65 -7.06
N GLN A 196 7.55 12.14 -6.78
CA GLN A 196 8.78 12.90 -6.53
C GLN A 196 10.03 12.17 -7.06
N PHE A 197 11.14 12.90 -7.20
CA PHE A 197 12.42 12.32 -7.60
C PHE A 197 12.87 11.23 -6.60
N PRO A 198 13.44 10.09 -7.05
CA PRO A 198 13.84 9.76 -8.42
C PRO A 198 12.76 9.09 -9.27
N PHE A 199 11.55 8.88 -8.74
CA PHE A 199 10.49 8.17 -9.46
C PHE A 199 9.78 9.06 -10.47
N TYR A 200 9.52 10.30 -10.13
CA TYR A 200 8.82 11.23 -11.01
C TYR A 200 9.19 12.68 -10.75
N ASP A 201 9.43 13.42 -11.81
CA ASP A 201 9.51 14.87 -11.78
C ASP A 201 9.09 15.39 -13.16
N TYR A 202 8.06 16.23 -13.20
CA TYR A 202 7.51 16.76 -14.45
C TYR A 202 8.51 17.59 -15.28
N THR A 203 9.61 18.04 -14.66
CA THR A 203 10.69 18.77 -15.33
C THR A 203 11.70 17.85 -16.02
N LEU A 204 11.70 16.55 -15.71
CA LEU A 204 12.58 15.58 -16.35
C LEU A 204 12.08 15.21 -17.76
N PRO A 205 13.01 14.93 -18.70
CA PRO A 205 12.69 14.30 -19.97
C PRO A 205 11.73 13.11 -19.85
N HIS A 206 10.73 13.05 -20.72
CA HIS A 206 9.68 12.01 -20.70
C HIS A 206 10.23 10.58 -20.59
N PHE A 207 11.31 10.25 -21.31
CA PHE A 207 11.87 8.89 -21.28
C PHE A 207 12.33 8.45 -19.88
N MET A 208 12.76 9.39 -19.02
CA MET A 208 13.10 9.06 -17.63
C MET A 208 11.84 8.75 -16.84
N ASN A 209 10.82 9.61 -16.91
CA ASN A 209 9.54 9.39 -16.23
C ASN A 209 8.82 8.12 -16.73
N PHE A 210 8.89 7.79 -18.02
CA PHE A 210 8.36 6.53 -18.55
C PHE A 210 9.16 5.32 -18.06
N GLY A 211 10.49 5.43 -17.98
CA GLY A 211 11.34 4.35 -17.47
C GLY A 211 11.13 4.07 -15.99
N SER A 212 10.97 5.11 -15.16
CA SER A 212 10.69 4.99 -13.73
C SER A 212 9.19 4.83 -13.48
N MET A 213 8.44 5.93 -13.41
CA MET A 213 7.01 5.93 -13.09
C MET A 213 6.20 5.06 -14.05
N GLY A 214 6.46 5.14 -15.35
CA GLY A 214 5.71 4.36 -16.34
C GLY A 214 5.87 2.84 -16.18
N SER A 215 7.07 2.35 -15.84
CA SER A 215 7.28 0.92 -15.59
C SER A 215 6.58 0.45 -14.31
N VAL A 216 6.55 1.29 -13.27
CA VAL A 216 5.84 1.02 -12.01
C VAL A 216 4.32 1.02 -12.23
N ILE A 217 3.77 1.98 -12.98
CA ILE A 217 2.35 1.99 -13.37
C ILE A 217 1.99 0.72 -14.13
N ALA A 218 2.80 0.33 -15.12
CA ALA A 218 2.56 -0.89 -15.88
C ALA A 218 2.57 -2.13 -14.99
N HIS A 219 3.55 -2.23 -14.08
CA HIS A 219 3.63 -3.31 -13.10
C HIS A 219 2.35 -3.42 -12.27
N HIS A 220 1.86 -2.30 -11.72
CA HIS A 220 0.68 -2.34 -10.88
C HIS A 220 -0.63 -2.53 -11.65
N LEU A 221 -0.76 -2.00 -12.87
CA LEU A 221 -1.93 -2.29 -13.72
C LEU A 221 -2.00 -3.77 -14.10
N VAL A 222 -0.86 -4.44 -14.30
CA VAL A 222 -0.82 -5.89 -14.55
C VAL A 222 -1.38 -6.69 -13.38
N HIS A 223 -1.26 -6.24 -12.13
CA HIS A 223 -1.90 -6.91 -10.99
C HIS A 223 -3.43 -7.00 -11.08
N GLY A 224 -4.07 -6.14 -11.87
CA GLY A 224 -5.48 -6.26 -12.19
C GLY A 224 -5.79 -7.49 -13.03
N ILE A 225 -4.83 -8.02 -13.78
CA ILE A 225 -5.02 -9.15 -14.71
C ILE A 225 -3.94 -10.23 -14.55
N ASP A 226 -3.22 -10.23 -13.43
CA ASP A 226 -2.29 -11.31 -13.09
C ASP A 226 -3.04 -12.51 -12.50
N HIS A 227 -2.32 -13.45 -11.90
CA HIS A 227 -2.94 -14.58 -11.23
C HIS A 227 -3.89 -14.18 -10.10
N SER A 228 -3.54 -13.19 -9.28
CA SER A 228 -4.43 -12.71 -8.24
C SER A 228 -5.61 -11.94 -8.82
N GLY A 229 -5.36 -11.05 -9.78
CA GLY A 229 -6.39 -10.26 -10.44
C GLY A 229 -7.35 -11.07 -11.32
N GLY A 230 -6.90 -12.21 -11.85
CA GLY A 230 -7.70 -13.17 -12.60
C GLY A 230 -8.86 -13.78 -11.83
N HIS A 231 -8.86 -13.64 -10.50
CA HIS A 231 -9.92 -14.05 -9.59
C HIS A 231 -10.90 -12.91 -9.22
N TYR A 232 -10.75 -11.71 -9.79
CA TYR A 232 -11.65 -10.58 -9.52
C TYR A 232 -12.15 -9.99 -10.83
N ASN A 233 -13.46 -9.82 -10.99
CA ASN A 233 -14.03 -9.17 -12.17
C ASN A 233 -13.87 -7.63 -12.12
N VAL A 234 -14.46 -6.91 -13.08
CA VAL A 234 -14.33 -5.44 -13.19
C VAL A 234 -14.97 -4.69 -12.02
N GLU A 235 -15.98 -5.27 -11.40
CA GLU A 235 -16.62 -4.75 -10.18
C GLU A 235 -15.81 -5.07 -8.91
N GLY A 236 -14.76 -5.89 -9.01
CA GLY A 236 -13.96 -6.33 -7.86
C GLY A 236 -14.59 -7.49 -7.08
N VAL A 237 -15.56 -8.19 -7.67
CA VAL A 237 -16.16 -9.40 -7.09
C VAL A 237 -15.27 -10.59 -7.39
N HIS A 238 -15.08 -11.46 -6.39
CA HIS A 238 -14.29 -12.68 -6.55
C HIS A 238 -14.98 -13.67 -7.50
N GLU A 239 -14.48 -13.77 -8.72
CA GLU A 239 -15.03 -14.57 -9.82
C GLU A 239 -13.88 -15.04 -10.72
N ASP A 240 -13.85 -16.33 -11.07
CA ASP A 240 -12.92 -16.88 -12.05
C ASP A 240 -13.39 -16.54 -13.48
N TRP A 241 -12.80 -15.51 -14.08
CA TRP A 241 -13.23 -15.02 -15.38
C TRP A 241 -12.33 -15.43 -16.55
N TRP A 242 -11.21 -16.11 -16.27
CA TRP A 242 -10.33 -16.71 -17.29
C TRP A 242 -10.90 -18.03 -17.79
N SER A 243 -10.72 -18.31 -19.09
CA SER A 243 -10.98 -19.66 -19.58
C SER A 243 -9.94 -20.66 -19.07
N ASN A 244 -10.30 -21.93 -19.03
CA ASN A 244 -9.36 -23.03 -18.73
C ASN A 244 -8.14 -23.03 -19.66
N GLN A 245 -8.32 -22.65 -20.94
CA GLN A 245 -7.22 -22.58 -21.90
C GLN A 245 -6.23 -21.48 -21.51
N THR A 246 -6.72 -20.28 -21.21
CA THR A 246 -5.89 -19.15 -20.79
C THR A 246 -5.17 -19.47 -19.48
N THR A 247 -5.88 -20.04 -18.50
CA THR A 247 -5.31 -20.46 -17.22
C THR A 247 -4.16 -21.47 -17.39
N ASN A 248 -4.31 -22.46 -18.25
CA ASN A 248 -3.25 -23.44 -18.49
C ASN A 248 -2.03 -22.81 -19.17
N LYS A 249 -2.23 -21.99 -20.20
CA LYS A 249 -1.13 -21.28 -20.86
C LYS A 249 -0.41 -20.30 -19.93
N TRP A 250 -1.15 -19.65 -19.03
CA TRP A 250 -0.57 -18.79 -18.00
C TRP A 250 0.31 -19.59 -17.03
N LYS A 251 -0.14 -20.77 -16.58
CA LYS A 251 0.67 -21.66 -15.72
C LYS A 251 1.99 -22.06 -16.40
N ASP A 252 1.97 -22.34 -17.70
CA ASP A 252 3.18 -22.66 -18.46
C ASP A 252 4.15 -21.48 -18.53
N ALA A 253 3.63 -20.27 -18.82
CA ALA A 253 4.42 -19.04 -18.84
C ALA A 253 5.01 -18.72 -17.45
N LYS A 254 4.19 -18.84 -16.40
CA LYS A 254 4.63 -18.69 -15.00
C LYS A 254 5.78 -19.64 -14.70
N LYS A 255 5.68 -20.90 -15.12
CA LYS A 255 6.71 -21.89 -14.86
C LYS A 255 8.05 -21.53 -15.48
N CYS A 256 8.04 -20.92 -16.66
CA CYS A 256 9.26 -20.39 -17.31
C CYS A 256 9.95 -19.34 -16.41
N VAL A 257 9.18 -18.38 -15.90
CA VAL A 257 9.69 -17.31 -15.01
C VAL A 257 10.18 -17.88 -13.68
N GLU A 258 9.42 -18.78 -13.05
CA GLU A 258 9.84 -19.47 -11.83
C GLU A 258 11.19 -20.19 -12.02
N ASN A 259 11.34 -20.92 -13.13
CA ASN A 259 12.57 -21.65 -13.43
C ASN A 259 13.77 -20.70 -13.62
N TYR A 260 13.56 -19.56 -14.30
CA TYR A 260 14.61 -18.55 -14.46
C TYR A 260 15.12 -18.06 -13.10
N TYR A 261 14.22 -17.69 -12.19
CA TYR A 261 14.59 -17.13 -10.89
C TYR A 261 15.09 -18.17 -9.90
N ASN A 262 14.55 -19.39 -9.89
CA ASN A 262 15.02 -20.48 -9.01
C ASN A 262 16.49 -20.88 -9.29
N ASN A 263 16.99 -20.57 -10.47
CA ASN A 263 18.39 -20.81 -10.85
C ASN A 263 19.31 -19.63 -10.48
N GLN A 264 18.78 -18.54 -9.91
CA GLN A 264 19.58 -17.39 -9.48
C GLN A 264 20.02 -17.52 -8.01
N SER A 265 21.18 -16.94 -7.72
CA SER A 265 21.71 -16.78 -6.36
C SER A 265 21.96 -15.30 -6.11
N MET A 266 21.58 -14.81 -4.92
CA MET A 266 21.95 -13.47 -4.47
C MET A 266 23.03 -13.56 -3.39
N GLY A 267 23.90 -12.57 -3.35
CA GLY A 267 25.03 -12.51 -2.42
C GLY A 267 26.39 -12.75 -3.08
N PRO A 268 27.44 -12.99 -2.30
CA PRO A 268 27.41 -13.49 -0.92
C PRO A 268 26.88 -12.50 0.13
N PHE A 269 26.16 -13.00 1.12
CA PHE A 269 25.81 -12.26 2.33
C PHE A 269 26.71 -12.71 3.48
N THR A 270 27.28 -11.75 4.21
CA THR A 270 28.07 -12.01 5.40
C THR A 270 27.18 -11.85 6.63
N ILE A 271 27.00 -12.94 7.37
CA ILE A 271 26.47 -12.94 8.73
C ILE A 271 27.64 -13.25 9.70
N PRO A 272 27.57 -12.88 10.98
CA PRO A 272 28.65 -13.19 11.93
C PRO A 272 29.04 -14.68 11.89
N GLY A 273 30.27 -14.97 11.48
CA GLY A 273 30.82 -16.33 11.39
C GLY A 273 30.54 -17.11 10.09
N GLN A 274 29.79 -16.55 9.12
CA GLN A 274 29.51 -17.27 7.87
C GLN A 274 29.31 -16.35 6.66
N THR A 275 29.80 -16.78 5.50
CA THR A 275 29.45 -16.20 4.20
C THR A 275 28.54 -17.19 3.48
N ILE A 276 27.29 -16.81 3.22
CA ILE A 276 26.30 -17.67 2.58
C ILE A 276 25.73 -17.02 1.30
N PRO A 277 25.71 -17.72 0.16
CA PRO A 277 24.84 -17.35 -0.94
C PRO A 277 23.39 -17.71 -0.59
N VAL A 278 22.46 -16.79 -0.79
CA VAL A 278 21.03 -17.06 -0.64
C VAL A 278 20.47 -17.43 -2.01
N LYS A 279 19.99 -18.66 -2.15
CA LYS A 279 19.26 -19.07 -3.36
C LYS A 279 17.93 -18.31 -3.40
N VAL A 280 17.62 -17.72 -4.54
CA VAL A 280 16.30 -17.14 -4.77
C VAL A 280 15.31 -18.31 -4.80
N ARG A 281 14.43 -18.40 -3.80
CA ARG A 281 13.35 -19.38 -3.75
C ARG A 281 12.04 -18.61 -3.75
N SER A 282 11.20 -18.92 -4.73
CA SER A 282 9.89 -18.30 -4.99
C SER A 282 9.95 -16.79 -5.21
N ILE A 283 9.84 -16.39 -6.47
CA ILE A 283 9.32 -15.07 -6.78
C ILE A 283 7.80 -15.19 -6.80
N VAL A 284 7.12 -14.30 -6.07
CA VAL A 284 5.70 -14.03 -6.29
C VAL A 284 5.65 -13.38 -7.67
N THR A 285 5.38 -14.19 -8.70
CA THR A 285 5.17 -13.69 -10.05
C THR A 285 3.86 -12.92 -10.04
N ALA A 286 3.96 -11.61 -9.81
CA ALA A 286 3.06 -10.62 -10.38
C ALA A 286 2.95 -10.84 -11.90
#